data_AF-A0AAN6I777-F1
#
_entry.id   AF-A0AAN6I777-F1
#
_cell.length_a   1.000
_cell.length_b   1.000
_cell.length_c   1.000
_cell.angle_alpha   90.00
_cell.angle_beta   90.00
_cell.angle_gamma   90.00
#
_symmetry.space_group_name_H-M   'P 1'
#
loop_
_entity.id
_entity.type
_entity.pdbx_description
1 polymer ?
#
loop_
_entity_poly.entity_id
_entity_poly.type
_entity_poly.pdbx_seq_one_letter_code
_entity_poly.pdbx_strand_id
1 'polypeptide(L)'
;MTLIQLPDPTTQLPREKSIPKAKEPTKWELFAAKKGIKKKGKDGKLVYDEKTGKWVNKWGYKGKNKEVESDWLVELDDKNVGTENELIDPRKLSRMERKKLVKKNELQMKRNREKK
;
A
#
# COMPACT_ATOMS: atom_id res chain seq x y z
N MET A 1 -7.79 25.74 39.58
CA MET A 1 -8.42 24.50 40.08
C MET A 1 -7.36 23.43 40.15
N THR A 2 -7.04 22.94 41.33
CA THR A 2 -6.02 21.90 41.54
C THR A 2 -6.71 20.53 41.61
N LEU A 3 -6.40 19.64 40.68
CA LEU A 3 -6.90 18.27 40.67
C LEU A 3 -5.99 17.38 41.51
N ILE A 4 -6.60 16.45 42.25
CA ILE A 4 -5.89 15.50 43.12
C ILE A 4 -5.74 14.18 42.36
N GLN A 5 -4.55 13.58 42.43
CA GLN A 5 -4.20 12.36 41.72
C GLN A 5 -4.46 11.14 42.62
N LEU A 6 -5.37 10.26 42.20
CA LEU A 6 -5.75 9.05 42.92
C LEU A 6 -4.74 7.92 42.69
N PRO A 7 -4.55 7.01 43.66
CA PRO A 7 -3.72 5.82 43.49
C PRO A 7 -4.37 4.79 42.57
N ASP A 8 -3.55 3.91 41.98
CA ASP A 8 -4.04 2.80 41.16
C ASP A 8 -4.92 1.83 41.98
N PRO A 9 -5.97 1.25 41.37
CA PRO A 9 -6.86 0.33 42.06
C PRO A 9 -6.13 -0.98 42.43
N THR A 10 -6.25 -1.41 43.70
CA THR A 10 -5.64 -2.65 44.22
C THR A 10 -6.53 -3.88 44.04
N THR A 11 -7.83 -3.69 43.81
CA THR A 11 -8.80 -4.77 43.67
C THR A 11 -8.75 -5.36 42.26
N GLN A 12 -8.50 -6.68 42.16
CA GLN A 12 -8.50 -7.38 40.88
C GLN A 12 -9.93 -7.63 40.40
N LEU A 13 -10.36 -6.88 39.38
CA LEU A 13 -11.65 -7.06 38.74
C LEU A 13 -11.51 -7.87 37.44
N PRO A 14 -12.48 -8.75 37.12
CA PRO A 14 -12.47 -9.46 35.85
C PRO A 14 -12.62 -8.48 34.69
N ARG A 15 -11.89 -8.73 33.60
CA ARG A 15 -12.03 -7.94 32.38
C ARG A 15 -13.34 -8.28 31.68
N GLU A 16 -13.98 -7.27 31.10
CA GLU A 16 -15.17 -7.47 30.24
C GLU A 16 -14.83 -8.32 29.00
N LYS A 17 -13.65 -8.10 28.42
CA LYS A 17 -13.20 -8.76 27.19
C LYS A 17 -11.88 -9.48 27.43
N SER A 18 -11.75 -10.60 26.74
CA SER A 18 -10.50 -11.35 26.68
C SER A 18 -9.37 -10.48 26.14
N ILE A 19 -8.15 -10.84 26.53
CA ILE A 19 -6.96 -10.17 26.03
C ILE A 19 -6.90 -10.41 24.51
N PRO A 20 -6.69 -9.37 23.68
CA PRO A 20 -6.58 -9.55 22.24
C PRO A 20 -5.51 -10.57 21.90
N LYS A 21 -5.89 -11.65 21.20
CA LYS A 21 -4.94 -12.67 20.74
C LYS A 21 -3.89 -12.04 19.83
N ALA A 22 -2.65 -12.52 19.93
CA ALA A 22 -1.58 -12.11 19.04
C ALA A 22 -2.00 -12.32 17.58
N LYS A 23 -1.64 -11.37 16.71
CA LYS A 23 -1.95 -11.48 15.28
C LYS A 23 -1.08 -12.56 14.66
N GLU A 24 -1.72 -13.53 14.02
CA GLU A 24 -1.00 -14.53 13.24
C GLU A 24 -0.22 -13.86 12.10
N PRO A 25 1.03 -14.30 11.86
CA PRO A 25 1.86 -13.72 10.81
C PRO A 25 1.28 -14.05 9.43
N THR A 26 1.24 -13.03 8.57
CA THR A 26 0.84 -13.20 7.18
C THR A 26 1.89 -14.01 6.40
N LYS A 27 1.50 -14.58 5.26
CA LYS A 27 2.44 -15.33 4.38
C LYS A 27 3.66 -14.48 3.98
N TRP A 28 3.48 -13.18 3.79
CA TRP A 28 4.58 -12.26 3.49
C TRP A 28 5.50 -12.06 4.69
N GLU A 29 4.97 -11.93 5.90
CA GLU A 29 5.79 -11.81 7.13
C GLU A 29 6.61 -13.08 7.39
N LEU A 30 6.02 -14.26 7.17
CA LEU A 30 6.74 -15.53 7.23
C LEU A 30 7.88 -15.59 6.21
N PHE A 31 7.63 -15.14 4.98
CA PHE A 31 8.65 -15.08 3.93
C PHE A 31 9.75 -14.05 4.25
N ALA A 32 9.35 -12.86 4.71
CA ALA A 32 10.27 -11.79 5.07
C ALA A 32 11.17 -12.19 6.25
N ALA A 33 10.62 -12.86 7.27
CA ALA A 33 11.39 -13.39 8.39
C ALA A 33 12.40 -14.46 7.92
N LYS A 34 11.96 -15.42 7.09
CA LYS A 34 12.85 -16.46 6.53
C LYS A 34 13.99 -15.88 5.68
N LYS A 35 13.72 -14.80 4.93
CA LYS A 35 14.73 -14.13 4.09
C LYS A 35 15.50 -13.02 4.82
N GLY A 36 15.20 -12.72 6.07
CA GLY A 36 15.81 -11.60 6.80
C GLY A 36 15.51 -10.22 6.22
N ILE A 37 14.38 -10.06 5.52
CA ILE A 37 13.98 -8.78 4.91
C ILE A 37 13.52 -7.84 6.03
N LYS A 38 14.31 -6.81 6.31
CA LYS A 38 13.97 -5.76 7.27
C LYS A 38 12.91 -4.82 6.68
N LYS A 39 12.03 -4.30 7.56
CA LYS A 39 11.05 -3.28 7.16
C LYS A 39 11.80 -2.01 6.75
N LYS A 40 11.41 -1.42 5.61
CA LYS A 40 11.91 -0.10 5.19
C LYS A 40 11.42 0.97 6.17
N GLY A 41 12.18 2.05 6.29
CA GLY A 41 11.77 3.24 7.03
C GLY A 41 10.45 3.82 6.48
N LYS A 42 9.73 4.56 7.31
CA LYS A 42 8.55 5.32 6.86
C LYS A 42 9.03 6.57 6.14
N ASP A 43 9.40 6.41 4.87
CA ASP A 43 9.71 7.55 4.03
C ASP A 43 8.45 8.38 3.79
N GLY A 44 8.61 9.70 3.72
CA GLY A 44 7.52 10.63 3.47
C GLY A 44 6.78 10.37 2.16
N LYS A 45 5.59 10.99 2.05
CA LYS A 45 4.71 10.89 0.89
C LYS A 45 5.26 11.59 -0.36
N LEU A 46 6.13 12.57 -0.19
CA LEU A 46 6.63 13.41 -1.28
C LEU A 46 7.85 12.78 -1.97
N VAL A 47 7.96 13.00 -3.28
CA VAL A 47 9.12 12.72 -4.14
C VAL A 47 9.39 13.96 -4.94
N TYR A 48 10.67 14.31 -5.05
CA TYR A 48 11.08 15.41 -5.91
C TYR A 48 10.96 14.99 -7.37
N ASP A 49 10.26 15.80 -8.16
CA ASP A 49 10.18 15.66 -9.60
C ASP A 49 11.17 16.63 -10.25
N GLU A 50 12.20 16.08 -10.91
CA GLU A 50 13.29 16.83 -11.50
C GLU A 50 12.84 17.68 -12.69
N LYS A 51 11.81 17.24 -13.44
CA LYS A 51 11.30 17.97 -14.61
C LYS A 51 10.63 19.28 -14.22
N THR A 52 9.85 19.25 -13.14
CA THR A 52 9.07 20.41 -12.68
C THR A 52 9.74 21.18 -11.54
N GLY A 53 10.81 20.62 -10.95
CA GLY A 53 11.51 21.17 -9.80
C GLY A 53 10.66 21.21 -8.52
N LYS A 54 9.60 20.41 -8.44
CA LYS A 54 8.59 20.46 -7.36
C LYS A 54 8.50 19.13 -6.63
N TRP A 55 8.11 19.21 -5.36
CA TRP A 55 7.77 18.02 -4.58
C TRP A 55 6.36 17.54 -4.93
N VAL A 56 6.28 16.36 -5.54
CA VAL A 56 5.04 15.71 -5.97
C VAL A 56 4.75 14.52 -5.06
N ASN A 57 3.48 14.22 -4.82
CA ASN A 57 3.11 13.05 -4.02
C ASN A 57 3.43 11.74 -4.76
N LYS A 58 3.98 10.74 -4.07
CA LYS A 58 4.14 9.37 -4.58
C LYS A 58 2.79 8.75 -5.01
N TRP A 59 1.75 9.02 -4.22
CA TRP A 59 0.39 8.52 -4.40
C TRP A 59 -0.63 9.53 -3.84
N GLY A 60 -1.87 9.49 -4.32
CA GLY A 60 -2.95 10.41 -3.90
C GLY A 60 -3.23 11.52 -4.92
N TYR A 61 -3.47 12.75 -4.45
CA TYR A 61 -3.74 13.90 -5.31
C TYR A 61 -2.52 14.22 -6.19
N LYS A 62 -2.74 14.26 -7.51
CA LYS A 62 -1.71 14.40 -8.55
C LYS A 62 -0.49 13.50 -8.29
N GLY A 63 -0.76 12.25 -7.89
CA GLY A 63 0.27 11.29 -7.56
C GLY A 63 1.11 10.92 -8.78
N LYS A 64 2.43 10.77 -8.59
CA LYS A 64 3.38 10.34 -9.63
C LYS A 64 2.97 9.03 -10.31
N ASN A 65 2.25 8.16 -9.60
CA ASN A 65 1.72 6.92 -10.14
C ASN A 65 0.72 7.09 -11.31
N LYS A 66 0.18 8.29 -11.57
CA LYS A 66 -0.76 8.59 -12.66
C LYS A 66 -0.19 9.55 -13.72
N GLU A 67 1.10 9.84 -13.68
CA GLU A 67 1.77 10.79 -14.61
C GLU A 67 1.47 10.43 -16.08
N VAL A 68 1.60 9.15 -16.44
CA VAL A 68 1.29 8.61 -17.79
C VAL A 68 -0.16 8.88 -18.24
N GLU A 69 -1.12 8.97 -17.31
CA GLU A 69 -2.52 9.27 -17.65
C GLU A 69 -2.72 10.76 -17.96
N SER A 70 -1.92 11.64 -17.36
CA SER A 70 -2.01 13.10 -17.52
C SER A 70 -1.11 13.68 -18.61
N ASP A 71 -0.15 12.91 -19.10
CA ASP A 71 0.76 13.38 -20.13
C ASP A 71 0.02 13.66 -21.45
N TRP A 72 0.43 14.74 -22.11
CA TRP A 72 -0.16 15.20 -23.38
C TRP A 72 0.19 14.25 -24.54
N LEU A 73 1.36 13.61 -24.48
CA LEU A 73 1.83 12.62 -25.43
C LEU A 73 2.33 11.38 -24.67
N VAL A 74 1.92 10.20 -25.11
CA VAL A 74 2.41 8.91 -24.59
C VAL A 74 2.94 8.14 -25.78
N GLU A 75 4.25 7.89 -25.78
CA GLU A 75 4.90 7.07 -26.79
C GLU A 75 4.41 5.62 -26.66
N LEU A 76 4.21 4.96 -27.81
CA LEU A 76 3.88 3.53 -27.82
C LEU A 76 5.14 2.75 -27.50
N ASP A 77 5.07 1.88 -26.49
CA ASP A 77 6.14 0.93 -26.20
C ASP A 77 6.29 -0.04 -27.39
N ASP A 78 7.50 -0.13 -27.95
CA ASP A 78 7.85 -1.06 -29.05
C ASP A 78 7.49 -2.52 -28.75
N LYS A 79 7.39 -2.87 -27.46
CA LYS A 79 7.02 -4.21 -26.98
C LYS A 79 5.58 -4.60 -27.26
N ASN A 80 4.70 -3.62 -27.49
CA ASN A 80 3.29 -3.86 -27.75
C ASN A 80 2.97 -3.93 -29.25
N VAL A 81 3.92 -3.59 -30.12
CA VAL A 81 3.79 -3.66 -31.58
C VAL A 81 3.65 -5.14 -32.00
N GLY A 82 2.57 -5.49 -32.71
CA GLY A 82 2.26 -6.84 -33.16
C GLY A 82 1.47 -7.71 -32.16
N THR A 83 0.97 -7.14 -31.06
CA THR A 83 0.11 -7.86 -30.09
C THR A 83 -1.33 -7.35 -30.12
N GLU A 84 -2.29 -8.10 -29.55
CA GLU A 84 -3.70 -7.67 -29.42
C GLU A 84 -3.86 -6.31 -28.70
N ASN A 85 -2.84 -5.89 -27.93
CA ASN A 85 -2.83 -4.64 -27.19
C ASN A 85 -2.37 -3.43 -28.02
N GLU A 86 -1.89 -3.61 -29.25
CA GLU A 86 -1.41 -2.53 -30.12
C GLU A 86 -2.51 -1.52 -30.44
N LEU A 87 -3.75 -2.01 -30.63
CA LEU A 87 -4.91 -1.18 -30.94
C LEU A 87 -5.54 -0.52 -29.70
N ILE A 88 -5.03 -0.82 -28.50
CA ILE A 88 -5.60 -0.34 -27.23
C ILE A 88 -4.78 0.86 -26.76
N ASP A 89 -5.48 1.95 -26.44
CA ASP A 89 -4.88 3.16 -25.87
C ASP A 89 -3.93 2.81 -24.69
N PRO A 90 -2.64 3.19 -24.74
CA PRO A 90 -1.64 2.83 -23.73
C PRO A 90 -2.02 3.30 -22.32
N ARG A 91 -2.79 4.40 -22.21
CA ARG A 91 -3.29 4.89 -20.91
C ARG A 91 -4.29 3.92 -20.30
N LYS A 92 -5.15 3.31 -21.12
CA LYS A 92 -6.11 2.29 -20.68
C LYS A 92 -5.40 1.02 -20.22
N LEU A 93 -4.36 0.59 -20.93
CA LEU A 93 -3.54 -0.57 -20.55
C LEU A 93 -2.92 -0.38 -19.15
N SER A 94 -2.22 0.74 -18.93
CA SER A 94 -1.63 1.08 -17.62
C SER A 94 -2.65 1.07 -16.49
N ARG A 95 -3.85 1.63 -16.74
CA ARG A 95 -4.95 1.63 -15.76
C ARG A 95 -5.46 0.21 -15.47
N MET A 96 -5.58 -0.63 -16.49
CA MET A 96 -6.02 -2.02 -16.35
C MET A 96 -5.02 -2.86 -15.56
N GLU A 97 -3.73 -2.71 -15.83
CA GLU A 97 -2.66 -3.37 -15.07
C GLU A 97 -2.68 -2.96 -13.60
N ARG A 98 -2.79 -1.65 -13.32
CA ARG A 98 -2.89 -1.15 -11.95
C ARG A 98 -4.09 -1.77 -11.23
N LYS A 99 -5.26 -1.81 -11.87
CA LYS A 99 -6.47 -2.45 -11.30
C LYS A 99 -6.27 -3.95 -11.07
N LYS A 100 -5.59 -4.66 -11.97
CA LYS A 100 -5.27 -6.09 -11.83
C LYS A 100 -4.40 -6.33 -10.59
N LEU A 101 -3.40 -5.49 -10.37
CA LEU A 101 -2.53 -5.56 -9.17
C LEU A 101 -3.30 -5.27 -7.88
N VAL A 102 -4.18 -4.26 -7.88
CA VAL A 102 -5.05 -3.94 -6.73
C VAL A 102 -5.94 -5.13 -6.38
N LYS A 103 -6.66 -5.69 -7.36
CA LYS A 103 -7.50 -6.89 -7.17
C LYS A 103 -6.69 -8.08 -6.65
N LYS A 104 -5.48 -8.29 -7.17
CA LYS A 104 -4.59 -9.36 -6.70
C LYS A 104 -4.22 -9.18 -5.22
N ASN A 105 -3.93 -7.95 -4.79
CA ASN A 105 -3.63 -7.64 -3.40
C ASN A 105 -4.85 -7.89 -2.49
N GLU A 106 -6.04 -7.42 -2.88
CA GLU A 106 -7.29 -7.67 -2.15
C GLU A 106 -7.57 -9.17 -1.98
N LEU A 107 -7.39 -9.96 -3.04
CA LEU A 107 -7.54 -11.42 -3.00
C LEU A 107 -6.51 -12.10 -2.10
N GLN A 108 -5.28 -11.58 -2.01
CA GLN A 108 -4.25 -12.07 -1.09
C GLN A 108 -4.60 -11.72 0.36
N MET A 109 -5.10 -10.51 0.60
CA MET A 109 -5.58 -10.09 1.92
C MET A 109 -6.74 -10.96 2.40
N LYS A 110 -7.72 -11.24 1.52
CA LYS A 110 -8.84 -12.13 1.83
C LYS A 110 -8.36 -13.53 2.20
N ARG A 111 -7.47 -14.12 1.40
CA ARG A 111 -6.87 -15.44 1.67
C ARG A 111 -6.07 -15.50 2.97
N ASN A 112 -5.33 -14.44 3.30
CA ASN A 112 -4.60 -14.38 4.57
C ASN A 112 -5.55 -14.25 5.76
N ARG A 113 -6.70 -13.60 5.60
CA ARG A 113 -7.74 -13.48 6.63
C ARG A 113 -8.54 -14.76 6.83
N GLU A 114 -8.80 -15.52 5.76
CA GLU A 114 -9.52 -16.81 5.83
C GLU A 114 -8.66 -17.95 6.37
N LYS A 115 -7.33 -17.84 6.25
CA LYS A 115 -6.39 -18.81 6.83
C LYS A 115 -6.15 -18.64 8.32
N LYS A 116 -6.70 -17.57 8.90
CA LYS A 116 -6.68 -17.24 10.31
C LYS A 116 -7.95 -17.78 10.96
#